data_AF-A0A1J5S362-F1
#
_entry.id   AF-A0A1J5S362-F1
#
_cell.length_a   1.000
_cell.length_b   1.000
_cell.length_c   1.000
_cell.angle_alpha   90.00
_cell.angle_beta   90.00
_cell.angle_gamma   90.00
#
_symmetry.space_group_name_H-M   'P 1'
#
loop_
_entity.id
_entity.type
_entity.pdbx_description
1 polymer ?
#
loop_
_entity_poly.entity_id
_entity_poly.type
_entity_poly.pdbx_seq_one_letter_code
_entity_poly.pdbx_strand_id
1 'polypeptide(L)'
;MQPPRPLWNSYVAGVVLGLGLLATFVFTGHGYGVTGATTSATAVAVGAVAPSAVADHQYLHVAYENGLNNWTVWEVVGLFIGALIASLLAGRFKFQIDGPTQAKRSMRLVLALVGGTASGFGARMALGCTSGLGLSGSATLAASGFLFLIGFFVSGIVFGQLTKGLWK
;
A
#
# COMPACT_ATOMS: atom_id res chain seq x y z
N MET A 1 -23.93 -4.68 -6.45
CA MET A 1 -23.39 -3.49 -5.74
C MET A 1 -23.48 -2.31 -6.68
N GLN A 2 -24.20 -1.24 -6.33
CA GLN A 2 -24.13 -0.01 -7.12
C GLN A 2 -22.69 0.55 -6.98
N PRO A 3 -22.04 0.95 -8.08
CA PRO A 3 -20.73 1.55 -7.98
C PRO A 3 -20.81 2.78 -7.08
N PRO A 4 -19.91 2.93 -6.09
CA PRO A 4 -19.87 4.15 -5.30
C PRO A 4 -19.72 5.34 -6.26
N ARG A 5 -20.51 6.41 -6.05
CA ARG A 5 -20.38 7.62 -6.88
C ARG A 5 -18.92 8.08 -6.87
N PRO A 6 -18.31 8.30 -8.05
CA PRO A 6 -16.93 8.77 -8.13
C PRO A 6 -16.84 10.15 -7.48
N LEU A 7 -15.86 10.32 -6.59
CA LEU A 7 -15.56 11.62 -5.96
C LEU A 7 -15.08 12.65 -6.98
N TRP A 8 -14.31 12.18 -7.96
CA TRP A 8 -13.74 13.00 -9.01
C TRP A 8 -13.71 12.25 -10.33
N ASN A 9 -13.57 12.99 -11.42
CA ASN A 9 -13.33 12.41 -12.73
C ASN A 9 -11.99 11.65 -12.71
N SER A 10 -11.99 10.39 -13.13
CA SER A 10 -10.81 9.51 -13.12
C SER A 10 -9.62 10.09 -13.88
N TYR A 11 -9.85 10.83 -14.97
CA TYR A 11 -8.77 11.49 -15.71
C TYR A 11 -8.13 12.63 -14.90
N VAL A 12 -8.95 13.43 -14.21
CA VAL A 12 -8.46 14.53 -13.36
C VAL A 12 -7.69 13.97 -12.17
N ALA A 13 -8.21 12.93 -11.52
CA ALA A 13 -7.51 12.25 -10.43
C ALA A 13 -6.18 11.65 -10.90
N GLY A 14 -6.14 11.05 -12.09
CA GLY A 14 -4.91 10.51 -12.69
C GLY A 14 -3.86 11.58 -12.97
N VAL A 15 -4.26 12.73 -13.54
CA VAL A 15 -3.35 13.86 -13.79
C VAL A 15 -2.80 14.41 -12.48
N VAL A 16 -3.64 14.60 -11.46
CA VAL A 16 -3.21 15.10 -10.15
C VAL A 16 -2.26 14.11 -9.45
N LEU A 17 -2.54 12.81 -9.52
CA LEU A 17 -1.63 11.78 -9.01
C LEU A 17 -0.29 11.77 -9.75
N GLY A 18 -0.29 11.91 -11.07
CA GLY A 18 0.92 11.98 -11.88
C GLY A 18 1.76 13.22 -11.59
N LEU A 19 1.13 14.39 -11.47
CA LEU A 19 1.78 15.63 -11.06
C LEU A 19 2.33 15.52 -9.63
N GLY A 20 1.59 14.88 -8.73
CA GLY A 20 2.05 14.60 -7.37
C GLY A 20 3.30 13.72 -7.37
N LEU A 21 3.30 12.63 -8.16
CA LEU A 21 4.45 11.73 -8.29
C LEU A 21 5.67 12.46 -8.86
N LEU A 22 5.46 13.30 -9.89
CA LEU A 22 6.52 14.12 -10.46
C LEU A 22 7.09 15.07 -9.41
N ALA A 23 6.22 15.75 -8.65
CA ALA A 23 6.63 16.64 -7.59
C ALA A 23 7.44 15.92 -6.51
N THR A 24 7.04 14.72 -6.07
CA THR A 24 7.84 13.96 -5.10
C THR A 24 9.20 13.59 -5.66
N PHE A 25 9.30 13.15 -6.91
CA PHE A 25 10.59 12.91 -7.55
C PHE A 25 11.47 14.16 -7.59
N VAL A 26 10.90 15.33 -7.90
CA VAL A 26 11.65 16.59 -8.00
C VAL A 26 12.11 17.10 -6.63
N PHE A 27 11.24 17.05 -5.61
CA PHE A 27 11.54 17.64 -4.30
C PHE A 27 12.30 16.72 -3.36
N THR A 28 12.04 15.42 -3.41
CA THR A 28 12.60 14.47 -2.44
C THR A 28 13.49 13.40 -3.07
N GLY A 29 13.53 13.32 -4.40
CA GLY A 29 14.27 12.28 -5.10
C GLY A 29 13.67 10.88 -4.95
N HIS A 30 12.52 10.76 -4.28
CA HIS A 30 11.87 9.50 -3.99
C HIS A 30 10.48 9.42 -4.65
N GLY A 31 10.15 8.25 -5.16
CA GLY A 31 8.79 7.93 -5.62
C GLY A 31 7.86 7.56 -4.46
N TYR A 32 6.57 7.39 -4.75
CA TYR A 32 5.59 6.93 -3.77
C TYR A 32 5.92 5.53 -3.25
N GLY A 33 5.84 5.35 -1.94
CA GLY A 33 6.08 4.05 -1.31
C GLY A 33 5.38 3.95 0.03
N VAL A 34 4.71 2.82 0.28
CA VAL A 34 4.09 2.57 1.60
C VAL A 34 4.91 1.56 2.40
N THR A 35 5.45 0.56 1.72
CA THR A 35 6.07 -0.59 2.39
C THR A 35 7.43 -0.31 3.03
N GLY A 36 8.09 0.82 2.70
CA GLY A 36 9.26 1.27 3.43
C GLY A 36 8.89 1.72 4.85
N ALA A 37 7.80 2.47 5.00
CA ALA A 37 7.31 2.93 6.30
C ALA A 37 6.91 1.78 7.22
N THR A 38 6.21 0.77 6.69
CA THR A 38 5.83 -0.41 7.49
C THR A 38 7.05 -1.19 7.95
N THR A 39 8.12 -1.24 7.14
CA THR A 39 9.37 -1.92 7.51
C THR A 39 10.13 -1.16 8.59
N SER A 40 10.25 0.17 8.47
CA SER A 40 10.86 1.01 9.50
C SER A 40 10.09 0.91 10.83
N ALA A 41 8.75 0.92 10.78
CA ALA A 41 7.93 0.75 11.97
C ALA A 41 8.13 -0.64 12.62
N THR A 42 8.19 -1.71 11.83
CA THR A 42 8.52 -3.05 12.35
C THR A 42 9.93 -3.10 12.93
N ALA A 43 10.93 -2.51 12.27
CA ALA A 43 12.30 -2.51 12.76
C ALA A 43 12.41 -1.79 14.11
N VAL A 44 11.77 -0.64 14.28
CA VAL A 44 11.73 0.09 15.57
C VAL A 44 10.99 -0.71 16.64
N ALA A 45 9.83 -1.29 16.31
CA ALA A 45 9.06 -2.09 17.26
C ALA A 45 9.82 -3.35 17.72
N VAL A 46 10.47 -4.07 16.79
CA VAL A 46 11.30 -5.23 17.12
C VAL A 46 12.54 -4.81 17.90
N GLY A 47 13.19 -3.71 17.54
CA GLY A 47 14.35 -3.19 18.26
C GLY A 47 14.02 -2.75 19.69
N ALA A 48 12.81 -2.28 19.95
CA ALA A 48 12.35 -1.93 21.30
C ALA A 48 12.10 -3.16 22.20
N VAL A 49 11.76 -4.32 21.61
CA VAL A 49 11.47 -5.55 22.36
C VAL A 49 12.68 -6.49 22.44
N ALA A 50 13.44 -6.60 21.35
CA ALA A 50 14.57 -7.50 21.18
C ALA A 50 15.70 -6.82 20.35
N PRO A 51 16.54 -5.99 20.99
CA PRO A 51 17.62 -5.27 20.31
C PRO A 51 18.62 -6.19 19.60
N SER A 52 18.90 -7.37 20.16
CA SER A 52 19.81 -8.36 19.57
C SER A 52 19.29 -8.94 18.24
N ALA A 53 17.96 -9.13 18.12
CA ALA A 53 17.33 -9.61 16.90
C ALA A 53 17.37 -8.60 15.74
N VAL A 54 17.62 -7.32 16.02
CA VAL A 54 17.80 -6.29 14.99
C VAL A 54 19.28 -6.09 14.66
N ALA A 55 20.17 -6.20 15.65
CA ALA A 55 21.61 -6.08 15.47
C ALA A 55 22.20 -7.18 14.57
N ASP A 56 21.71 -8.41 14.69
CA ASP A 56 22.23 -9.55 13.92
C ASP A 56 21.65 -9.62 12.48
N HIS A 57 20.61 -8.85 12.17
CA HIS A 57 19.92 -8.91 10.88
C HIS A 57 20.19 -7.68 10.00
N GLN A 58 21.06 -7.82 9.00
CA GLN A 58 21.47 -6.74 8.08
C GLN A 58 20.28 -5.99 7.42
N TYR A 59 19.18 -6.67 7.12
CA TYR A 59 17.98 -6.06 6.54
C TYR A 59 17.19 -5.19 7.53
N LEU A 60 17.05 -5.63 8.79
CA LEU A 60 16.33 -4.88 9.82
C LEU A 60 17.20 -3.80 10.45
N HIS A 61 18.51 -4.03 10.53
CA HIS A 61 19.47 -3.08 11.07
C HIS A 61 19.47 -1.76 10.29
N VAL A 62 19.54 -1.81 8.96
CA VAL A 62 19.48 -0.60 8.11
C VAL A 62 18.14 0.13 8.26
N ALA A 63 17.03 -0.59 8.39
CA ALA A 63 15.72 0.01 8.60
C ALA A 63 15.58 0.62 10.01
N TYR A 64 16.26 0.05 11.00
CA TYR A 64 16.31 0.52 12.38
C TYR A 64 17.19 1.76 12.55
N GLU A 65 18.37 1.80 11.92
CA GLU A 65 19.28 2.95 11.97
C GLU A 65 18.65 4.23 11.37
N ASN A 66 17.92 4.08 10.26
CA ASN A 66 17.14 5.18 9.67
C ASN A 66 15.92 5.57 10.53
N GLY A 67 15.50 4.69 11.44
CA GLY A 67 14.39 4.90 12.36
C GLY A 67 13.06 5.23 11.67
N LEU A 68 12.19 5.91 12.42
CA LEU A 68 10.92 6.45 11.91
C LEU A 68 11.10 7.74 11.09
N ASN A 69 12.30 8.31 11.05
CA ASN A 69 12.59 9.54 10.31
C ASN A 69 12.95 9.25 8.84
N ASN A 70 12.08 8.50 8.16
CA ASN A 70 12.22 8.22 6.74
C ASN A 70 11.12 8.98 5.98
N TRP A 71 11.46 9.53 4.81
CA TRP A 71 10.51 10.18 3.90
C TRP A 71 9.24 9.35 3.70
N THR A 72 9.39 8.03 3.55
CA THR A 72 8.28 7.09 3.36
C THR A 72 7.29 7.11 4.53
N VAL A 73 7.76 7.30 5.77
CA VAL A 73 6.90 7.37 6.96
C VAL A 73 6.07 8.65 6.93
N TRP A 74 6.69 9.78 6.61
CA TRP A 74 5.99 11.06 6.44
C TRP A 74 5.00 11.03 5.29
N GLU A 75 5.34 10.37 4.18
CA GLU A 75 4.43 10.13 3.06
C GLU A 75 3.18 9.38 3.52
N VAL A 76 3.33 8.27 4.26
CA VAL A 76 2.20 7.46 4.75
C VAL A 76 1.33 8.25 5.74
N VAL A 77 1.94 9.04 6.62
CA VAL A 77 1.21 9.92 7.55
C VAL A 77 0.42 10.98 6.78
N GLY A 78 1.03 11.62 5.78
CA GLY A 78 0.37 12.58 4.90
C GLY A 78 -0.78 11.95 4.10
N LEU A 79 -0.59 10.74 3.58
CA LEU A 79 -1.61 9.95 2.90
C LEU A 79 -2.81 9.66 3.81
N PHE A 80 -2.55 9.27 5.06
CA PHE A 80 -3.59 9.00 6.04
C PHE A 80 -4.40 10.26 6.36
N ILE A 81 -3.73 11.38 6.66
CA ILE A 81 -4.39 12.66 6.97
C ILE A 81 -5.18 13.16 5.74
N GLY A 82 -4.58 13.11 4.55
CA GLY A 82 -5.22 13.53 3.31
C GLY A 82 -6.47 12.69 2.99
N ALA A 83 -6.39 11.37 3.13
CA ALA A 83 -7.53 10.47 2.94
C ALA A 83 -8.64 10.73 3.96
N LEU A 84 -8.29 11.01 5.21
CA LEU A 84 -9.25 11.34 6.27
C LEU A 84 -9.98 12.66 5.98
N ILE A 85 -9.24 13.73 5.66
CA ILE A 85 -9.82 15.03 5.30
C ILE A 85 -10.72 14.88 4.07
N ALA A 86 -10.25 14.20 3.02
CA ALA A 86 -11.05 13.96 1.82
C ALA A 86 -12.34 13.18 2.13
N SER A 87 -12.27 12.16 3.00
CA SER A 87 -13.44 11.38 3.41
C SER A 87 -14.44 12.20 4.23
N LEU A 88 -13.97 13.11 5.08
CA LEU A 88 -14.81 13.99 5.90
C LEU A 88 -15.47 15.08 5.05
N LEU A 89 -14.72 15.76 4.18
CA LEU A 89 -15.23 16.76 3.26
C LEU A 89 -16.27 16.18 2.29
N ALA A 90 -16.09 14.92 1.88
CA ALA A 90 -17.06 14.22 1.06
C ALA A 90 -18.34 13.79 1.81
N GLY A 91 -18.37 13.88 3.15
CA GLY A 91 -19.48 13.41 3.97
C GLY A 91 -19.69 11.89 3.92
N ARG A 92 -18.63 11.12 3.61
CA ARG A 92 -18.71 9.66 3.40
C ARG A 92 -17.95 8.84 4.44
N PHE A 93 -17.51 9.48 5.52
CA PHE A 93 -16.82 8.79 6.60
C PHE A 93 -17.77 7.82 7.31
N LYS A 94 -17.45 6.52 7.25
CA LYS A 94 -18.23 5.46 7.89
C LYS A 94 -17.30 4.37 8.42
N PHE A 95 -17.47 4.01 9.68
CA PHE A 95 -16.78 2.87 10.26
C PHE A 95 -17.49 1.58 9.84
N GLN A 96 -16.84 0.77 9.00
CA GLN A 96 -17.37 -0.51 8.53
C GLN A 96 -16.26 -1.55 8.38
N ILE A 97 -16.63 -2.83 8.49
CA ILE A 97 -15.73 -3.93 8.14
C ILE A 97 -16.06 -4.35 6.71
N ASP A 98 -15.21 -3.89 5.80
CA ASP A 98 -15.29 -4.26 4.39
C ASP A 98 -14.96 -5.74 4.20
N GLY A 99 -15.57 -6.32 3.16
CA GLY A 99 -15.41 -7.73 2.84
C GLY A 99 -16.63 -8.30 2.10
N PRO A 100 -16.58 -9.60 1.74
CA PRO A 100 -17.63 -10.22 0.94
C PRO A 100 -19.00 -10.15 1.63
N THR A 101 -20.04 -9.83 0.85
CA THR A 101 -21.43 -9.66 1.35
C THR A 101 -21.95 -10.91 2.04
N GLN A 102 -21.62 -12.09 1.51
CA GLN A 102 -22.04 -13.39 2.05
C GLN A 102 -21.22 -13.87 3.24
N ALA A 103 -20.09 -13.22 3.53
CA ALA A 103 -19.18 -13.64 4.59
C ALA A 103 -19.60 -13.07 5.94
N LYS A 104 -19.62 -13.92 6.98
CA LYS A 104 -19.76 -13.51 8.38
C LYS A 104 -18.61 -12.57 8.77
N ARG A 105 -18.85 -11.72 9.79
CA ARG A 105 -17.87 -10.75 10.30
C ARG A 105 -16.50 -11.37 10.62
N SER A 106 -16.49 -12.56 11.22
CA SER A 106 -15.27 -13.33 11.52
C SER A 106 -14.53 -13.74 10.24
N MET A 107 -15.24 -14.27 9.25
CA MET A 107 -14.65 -14.66 7.97
C MET A 107 -14.07 -13.46 7.22
N ARG A 108 -14.72 -12.29 7.27
CA ARG A 108 -14.19 -11.05 6.66
C ARG A 108 -12.84 -10.65 7.27
N LEU A 109 -12.73 -10.71 8.59
CA LEU A 109 -11.49 -10.41 9.30
C LEU A 109 -10.39 -11.42 8.96
N VAL A 110 -10.70 -12.71 8.92
CA VAL A 110 -9.74 -13.75 8.52
C VAL A 110 -9.28 -13.53 7.09
N LEU A 111 -10.19 -13.23 6.16
CA LEU A 111 -9.85 -12.96 4.76
C LEU A 111 -8.97 -11.72 4.61
N ALA A 112 -9.26 -10.65 5.37
CA ALA A 112 -8.45 -9.44 5.39
C ALA A 112 -7.05 -9.69 5.98
N LEU A 113 -6.95 -10.49 7.05
CA LEU A 113 -5.68 -10.86 7.66
C LEU A 113 -4.84 -11.70 6.70
N VAL A 114 -5.40 -12.77 6.14
CA VAL A 114 -4.71 -13.69 5.21
C VAL A 114 -4.32 -12.96 3.92
N GLY A 115 -5.21 -12.14 3.37
CA GLY A 115 -4.92 -11.33 2.19
C GLY A 115 -3.84 -10.27 2.45
N GLY A 116 -3.90 -9.62 3.61
CA GLY A 116 -2.91 -8.62 4.05
C GLY A 116 -1.53 -9.22 4.25
N THR A 117 -1.43 -10.37 4.94
CA THR A 117 -0.15 -11.07 5.15
C THR A 117 0.43 -11.59 3.84
N ALA A 118 -0.39 -12.19 2.98
CA ALA A 118 0.03 -12.65 1.66
C ALA A 118 0.51 -11.49 0.77
N SER A 119 -0.20 -10.36 0.77
CA SER A 119 0.18 -9.15 0.04
C SER A 119 1.48 -8.54 0.58
N GLY A 120 1.64 -8.47 1.90
CA GLY A 120 2.87 -8.00 2.53
C GLY A 120 4.08 -8.89 2.19
N PHE A 121 3.90 -10.21 2.25
CA PHE A 121 4.92 -11.17 1.83
C PHE A 121 5.28 -11.02 0.35
N GLY A 122 4.27 -10.93 -0.52
CA GLY A 122 4.45 -10.68 -1.96
C GLY A 122 5.18 -9.38 -2.25
N ALA A 123 4.87 -8.30 -1.53
CA ALA A 123 5.53 -7.00 -1.68
C ALA A 123 7.01 -7.03 -1.27
N ARG A 124 7.43 -7.95 -0.38
CA ARG A 124 8.85 -8.16 -0.05
C ARG A 124 9.54 -9.01 -1.11
N MET A 125 8.90 -10.08 -1.57
CA MET A 125 9.45 -10.91 -2.66
C MET A 125 9.62 -10.11 -3.96
N ALA A 126 8.68 -9.21 -4.26
CA ALA A 126 8.76 -8.31 -5.41
C ALA A 126 9.69 -7.11 -5.20
N LEU A 127 10.29 -6.93 -4.03
CA LEU A 127 11.11 -5.77 -3.65
C LEU A 127 10.35 -4.42 -3.76
N GLY A 128 9.03 -4.45 -3.69
CA GLY A 128 8.19 -3.25 -3.78
C GLY A 128 6.70 -3.54 -3.72
N CYS A 129 5.92 -2.48 -3.50
CA CYS A 129 4.46 -2.51 -3.55
C CYS A 129 3.91 -1.92 -4.85
N THR A 130 2.59 -1.90 -4.99
CA THR A 130 1.90 -1.31 -6.15
C THR A 130 2.21 0.17 -6.36
N SER A 131 2.31 0.98 -5.30
CA SER A 131 2.70 2.39 -5.43
C SER A 131 4.20 2.58 -5.69
N GLY A 132 5.04 1.77 -5.06
CA GLY A 132 6.49 1.79 -5.26
C GLY A 132 6.91 1.26 -6.62
N LEU A 133 6.84 -0.05 -6.79
CA LEU A 133 7.33 -0.71 -8.00
C LEU A 133 6.37 -0.54 -9.18
N GLY A 134 5.06 -0.55 -8.92
CA GLY A 134 4.04 -0.40 -9.96
C GLY A 134 3.99 1.04 -10.50
N LEU A 135 3.59 2.02 -9.68
CA LEU A 135 3.46 3.41 -10.12
C LEU A 135 4.83 4.08 -10.33
N SER A 136 5.65 4.16 -9.29
CA SER A 136 6.93 4.89 -9.38
C SER A 136 7.94 4.20 -10.29
N GLY A 137 7.99 2.87 -10.29
CA GLY A 137 8.87 2.09 -11.17
C GLY A 137 8.46 2.14 -12.65
N SER A 138 7.16 2.14 -12.98
CA SER A 138 6.74 2.32 -14.37
C SER A 138 6.91 3.77 -14.86
N ALA A 139 6.77 4.76 -13.96
CA ALA A 139 7.02 6.17 -14.28
C ALA A 139 8.48 6.45 -14.66
N THR A 140 9.45 5.72 -14.09
CA THR A 140 10.87 5.79 -14.47
C THR A 140 11.23 4.87 -15.64
N LEU A 141 10.24 4.27 -16.30
CA LEU A 141 10.42 3.33 -17.42
C LEU A 141 11.19 2.05 -17.06
N ALA A 142 11.21 1.65 -15.78
CA ALA A 142 11.87 0.41 -15.37
C ALA A 142 11.12 -0.82 -15.86
N ALA A 143 11.83 -1.73 -16.55
CA ALA A 143 11.26 -2.99 -17.06
C ALA A 143 10.60 -3.84 -15.95
N SER A 144 11.18 -3.82 -14.75
CA SER A 144 10.66 -4.51 -13.57
C SER A 144 9.27 -4.00 -13.14
N GLY A 145 9.00 -2.70 -13.29
CA GLY A 145 7.71 -2.10 -12.96
C GLY A 145 6.60 -2.61 -13.88
N PHE A 146 6.88 -2.71 -15.18
CA PHE A 146 5.92 -3.27 -16.15
C PHE A 146 5.65 -4.76 -15.91
N LEU A 147 6.70 -5.56 -15.67
CA LEU A 147 6.53 -6.98 -15.35
C LEU A 147 5.72 -7.17 -14.07
N PHE A 148 5.98 -6.37 -13.04
CA PHE A 148 5.20 -6.37 -11.81
C PHE A 148 3.74 -6.03 -12.07
N LEU A 149 3.45 -4.98 -12.84
CA LEU A 149 2.06 -4.60 -13.16
C LEU A 149 1.32 -5.71 -13.91
N ILE A 150 1.96 -6.37 -14.89
CA ILE A 150 1.35 -7.49 -15.61
C ILE A 150 0.99 -8.62 -14.61
N GLY A 151 1.94 -9.04 -13.77
CA GLY A 151 1.70 -10.08 -12.77
C GLY A 151 0.63 -9.67 -11.74
N PHE A 152 0.62 -8.41 -11.33
CA PHE A 152 -0.37 -7.86 -10.39
C PHE A 152 -1.78 -7.89 -11.00
N PHE A 153 -1.94 -7.45 -12.25
CA PHE A 153 -3.25 -7.50 -12.92
C PHE A 153 -3.72 -8.93 -13.19
N VAL A 154 -2.85 -9.82 -13.66
CA VAL A 154 -3.18 -11.23 -13.90
C VAL A 154 -3.62 -11.90 -12.60
N SER A 155 -2.84 -11.76 -11.53
CA SER A 155 -3.19 -12.34 -10.23
C SER A 155 -4.49 -11.74 -9.68
N GLY A 156 -4.68 -10.43 -9.77
CA GLY A 156 -5.92 -9.75 -9.38
C GLY A 156 -7.15 -10.26 -10.13
N ILE A 157 -7.05 -10.48 -11.45
CA ILE A 157 -8.13 -11.05 -12.25
C ILE A 157 -8.44 -12.48 -11.81
N VAL A 158 -7.42 -13.33 -11.65
CA VAL A 158 -7.60 -14.73 -11.24
C VAL A 158 -8.26 -14.82 -9.86
N PHE A 159 -7.72 -14.11 -8.86
CA PHE A 159 -8.31 -14.08 -7.52
C PHE A 159 -9.70 -13.44 -7.49
N GLY A 160 -9.94 -12.42 -8.33
CA GLY A 160 -11.25 -11.82 -8.50
C GLY A 160 -12.29 -12.80 -9.03
N GLN A 161 -11.94 -13.64 -10.01
CA GLN A 161 -12.84 -14.68 -10.52
C GLN A 161 -13.08 -15.78 -9.49
N LEU A 162 -12.04 -16.24 -8.79
CA LEU A 162 -12.15 -17.27 -7.75
C LEU A 162 -13.04 -16.83 -6.58
N THR A 163 -12.87 -15.58 -6.15
CA THR A 163 -13.62 -15.05 -5.00
C THR A 163 -14.99 -14.52 -5.38
N LYS A 164 -15.33 -14.42 -6.67
CA LYS A 164 -16.63 -13.88 -7.17
C LYS A 164 -17.85 -14.50 -6.48
N GLY A 165 -17.77 -15.79 -6.13
CA GLY A 165 -18.85 -16.49 -5.41
C GLY A 165 -19.10 -15.95 -3.99
N LEU A 166 -18.09 -15.39 -3.31
CA LEU A 166 -18.22 -14.79 -1.98
C LEU A 166 -18.87 -13.39 -2.02
N TRP A 167 -18.83 -12.73 -3.18
CA TRP A 167 -19.30 -11.36 -3.40
C TRP A 167 -20.69 -11.26 -4.04
N LYS A 168 -21.26 -12.37 -4.52
CA LYS A 168 -22.65 -12.44 -5.02
C LYS A 168 -23.62 -12.29 -3.87
#